data_AF-A0A7C1ALC2-F1
#
_entry.id   AF-A0A7C1ALC2-F1
#
_cell.length_a   1.000
_cell.length_b   1.000
_cell.length_c   1.000
_cell.angle_alpha   90.00
_cell.angle_beta   90.00
_cell.angle_gamma   90.00
#
_symmetry.space_group_name_H-M   'P 1'
#
loop_
_entity.id
_entity.type
_entity.pdbx_description
1 polymer ?
#
loop_
_entity_poly.entity_id
_entity_poly.type
_entity_poly.pdbx_seq_one_letter_code
_entity_poly.pdbx_strand_id
1 'polypeptide(L)'
;LDDETVLICDGKRTVAIGGIMGGLNSEVSASTKDVLLECAYFNPAYIRKSSRKLNLTTDASMRFSRGMDPNGIEMVINRTAGLIGDTAQGKILKGIVDQYVAPVAQKTIHLRSERVEKVLGVKVTARQIRQIMKSLGCLVVNAGESDEDSTITVPTYRPDLEREIDLIEEVSRIIGYDKIPEKTATTLQLSTAINRKERDLKNIREFWVGNGFNEAVSSSMIPLSDVSLEFYSSETIKIKNPLSEDMAVLRPSLIPSLMRIAQYNLFRRQQNIHFFEIGSNFLHHGDVHEEQLMLTGILSGNMMENHWSRQSEKVTFFDLKGVLTNFFKKFGVSNYQFKDMKTWALEEPCVQILIDGHTVGIAGRVKQNILDRYDISSECFIFELTLDKFLPKIKRERLLTPIPRFPSVQRDLAFVIDLEIPGGKVLEEIAKWGGIYLKDLEIFDIYTGKQVPVGKKSVAVSMNFQAENKTLTESEINEMVEKIIINVKDSLKAELRS
;
A
#
# COMPACT_ATOMS: atom_id res chain seq x y z
N LEU A 1 -32.41 15.34 15.76
CA LEU A 1 -32.26 14.26 16.78
C LEU A 1 -32.80 13.00 16.12
N ASP A 2 -32.21 11.83 16.37
CA ASP A 2 -32.69 10.55 15.83
C ASP A 2 -33.32 9.69 16.93
N ASP A 3 -33.84 8.52 16.55
CA ASP A 3 -34.54 7.59 17.44
C ASP A 3 -33.61 6.98 18.52
N GLU A 4 -32.29 7.12 18.38
CA GLU A 4 -31.30 6.67 19.36
C GLU A 4 -30.89 7.77 20.35
N THR A 5 -31.34 9.01 20.14
CA THR A 5 -31.00 10.14 21.02
C THR A 5 -31.94 10.19 22.23
N VAL A 6 -31.41 9.94 23.42
CA VAL A 6 -32.17 10.04 24.67
C VAL A 6 -32.47 11.50 25.00
N LEU A 7 -33.75 11.81 25.26
CA LEU A 7 -34.23 13.15 25.58
C LEU A 7 -34.85 13.19 26.97
N ILE A 8 -34.70 14.32 27.65
CA ILE A 8 -35.43 14.65 28.87
C ILE A 8 -36.55 15.62 28.48
N CYS A 9 -37.78 15.33 28.93
CA CYS A 9 -38.98 16.07 28.54
C CYS A 9 -39.84 16.44 29.75
N ASP A 10 -40.47 17.61 29.71
CA ASP A 10 -41.37 18.13 30.77
C ASP A 10 -42.83 17.66 30.64
N GLY A 11 -43.07 16.68 29.75
CA GLY A 11 -44.42 16.20 29.38
C GLY A 11 -45.08 16.98 28.24
N LYS A 12 -44.54 18.13 27.82
CA LYS A 12 -45.02 18.91 26.67
C LYS A 12 -43.94 19.09 25.60
N ARG A 13 -42.69 19.31 26.01
CA ARG A 13 -41.56 19.58 25.12
C ARG A 13 -40.27 18.98 25.67
N THR A 14 -39.27 18.86 24.80
CA THR A 14 -37.91 18.52 25.19
C THR A 14 -37.26 19.67 25.94
N VAL A 15 -36.57 19.34 27.03
CA VAL A 15 -35.85 20.29 27.88
C VAL A 15 -34.34 20.02 27.90
N ALA A 16 -33.89 18.80 27.60
CA ALA A 16 -32.47 18.50 27.49
C ALA A 16 -32.20 17.27 26.62
N ILE A 17 -30.97 17.17 26.14
CA ILE A 17 -30.41 15.93 25.58
C ILE A 17 -29.81 15.16 26.75
N GLY A 18 -30.40 14.02 27.08
CA GLY A 18 -30.09 13.22 28.26
C GLY A 18 -28.59 12.92 28.37
N GLY A 19 -27.99 13.28 29.51
CA GLY A 19 -26.58 13.03 29.77
C GLY A 19 -25.59 13.76 28.85
N ILE A 20 -26.04 14.76 28.08
CA ILE A 20 -25.17 15.50 27.14
C ILE A 20 -25.27 17.01 27.38
N MET A 21 -26.44 17.62 27.21
CA MET A 21 -26.59 19.08 27.24
C MET A 21 -28.00 19.49 27.66
N GLY A 22 -28.09 20.47 28.56
CA GLY A 22 -29.34 21.14 28.91
C GLY A 22 -29.85 22.05 27.78
N GLY A 23 -31.15 22.18 27.66
CA GLY A 23 -31.79 23.13 26.74
C GLY A 23 -31.90 24.53 27.37
N LEU A 24 -31.83 25.55 26.51
CA LEU A 24 -32.00 26.95 26.92
C LEU A 24 -33.36 27.20 27.60
N ASN A 25 -34.39 26.45 27.21
CA ASN A 25 -35.75 26.58 27.73
C ASN A 25 -35.94 26.06 29.17
N SER A 26 -34.93 25.40 29.75
CA SER A 26 -34.95 24.87 31.13
C SER A 26 -33.71 25.28 31.94
N GLU A 27 -32.97 26.29 31.47
CA GLU A 27 -31.77 26.78 32.14
C GLU A 27 -32.12 27.53 33.45
N VAL A 28 -31.28 27.40 34.47
CA VAL A 28 -31.38 28.19 35.70
C VAL A 28 -30.98 29.63 35.38
N SER A 29 -31.83 30.59 35.74
CA SER A 29 -31.63 32.02 35.51
C SER A 29 -31.57 32.81 36.83
N ALA A 30 -31.26 34.10 36.75
CA ALA A 30 -31.33 35.00 37.91
C ALA A 30 -32.74 35.09 38.55
N SER A 31 -33.78 34.72 37.81
CA SER A 31 -35.17 34.69 38.31
C SER A 31 -35.60 33.36 38.91
N THR A 32 -34.78 32.31 38.80
CA THR A 32 -35.11 30.96 39.26
C THR A 32 -35.14 30.92 40.78
N LYS A 33 -36.27 30.45 41.34
CA LYS A 33 -36.47 30.30 42.79
C LYS A 33 -36.51 28.85 43.25
N ASP A 34 -37.03 27.98 42.38
CA ASP A 34 -37.21 26.56 42.65
C ASP A 34 -36.46 25.75 41.59
N VAL A 35 -35.78 24.69 42.01
CA VAL A 35 -35.00 23.81 41.12
C VAL A 35 -35.40 22.35 41.34
N LEU A 36 -35.43 21.58 40.25
CA LEU A 36 -35.53 20.13 40.29
C LEU A 36 -34.14 19.55 40.00
N LEU A 37 -33.65 18.70 40.91
CA LEU A 37 -32.36 18.03 40.73
C LEU A 37 -32.55 16.73 39.96
N GLU A 38 -31.85 16.61 38.84
CA GLU A 38 -31.75 15.37 38.09
C GLU A 38 -30.44 14.65 38.45
N CYS A 39 -30.54 13.37 38.80
CA CYS A 39 -29.39 12.47 38.89
C CYS A 39 -29.81 11.14 38.28
N ALA A 40 -29.20 10.78 37.15
CA ALA A 40 -29.62 9.64 36.34
C ALA A 40 -28.42 8.84 35.84
N TYR A 41 -28.67 7.58 35.49
CA TYR A 41 -27.76 6.75 34.73
C TYR A 41 -28.26 6.62 33.30
N PHE A 42 -27.42 6.96 32.33
CA PHE A 42 -27.71 6.80 30.90
C PHE A 42 -26.91 5.65 30.32
N ASN A 43 -27.49 4.92 29.36
CA ASN A 43 -26.78 3.88 28.63
C ASN A 43 -25.56 4.49 27.89
N PRO A 44 -24.32 4.08 28.20
CA PRO A 44 -23.12 4.68 27.64
C PRO A 44 -23.04 4.61 26.11
N ALA A 45 -23.60 3.57 25.49
CA ALA A 45 -23.59 3.40 24.05
C ALA A 45 -24.42 4.48 23.33
N TYR A 46 -25.62 4.78 23.83
CA TYR A 46 -26.47 5.83 23.25
C TYR A 46 -25.87 7.22 23.42
N ILE A 47 -25.25 7.50 24.57
CA ILE A 47 -24.55 8.77 24.80
C ILE A 47 -23.38 8.93 23.83
N ARG A 48 -22.55 7.88 23.62
CA ARG A 48 -21.43 7.93 22.65
C ARG A 48 -21.90 8.25 21.24
N LYS A 49 -22.93 7.54 20.76
CA LYS A 49 -23.47 7.73 19.41
C LYS A 49 -24.02 9.14 19.23
N SER A 50 -24.85 9.59 20.18
CA SER A 50 -25.50 10.91 20.15
C SER A 50 -24.48 12.04 20.23
N SER A 51 -23.51 11.97 21.14
CA SER A 51 -22.45 12.97 21.31
C SER A 51 -21.58 13.12 20.06
N ARG A 52 -21.17 12.01 19.42
CA ARG A 52 -20.40 12.04 18.16
C ARG A 52 -21.22 12.60 17.01
N LYS A 53 -22.48 12.16 16.87
CA LYS A 53 -23.37 12.61 15.80
C LYS A 53 -23.66 14.11 15.88
N LEU A 54 -23.85 14.62 17.10
CA LEU A 54 -24.13 16.02 17.36
C LEU A 54 -22.86 16.88 17.43
N ASN A 55 -21.68 16.27 17.42
CA ASN A 55 -20.39 16.92 17.64
C ASN A 55 -20.35 17.75 18.94
N LEU A 56 -20.97 17.23 20.00
CA LEU A 56 -21.03 17.86 21.32
C LEU A 56 -20.22 17.07 22.34
N THR A 57 -19.12 17.65 22.80
CA THR A 57 -18.29 17.08 23.87
C THR A 57 -18.45 17.90 25.13
N THR A 58 -19.17 17.36 26.11
CA THR A 58 -19.40 17.99 27.42
C THR A 58 -18.84 17.13 28.53
N ASP A 59 -18.69 17.72 29.72
CA ASP A 59 -18.33 16.98 30.93
C ASP A 59 -19.28 15.81 31.22
N ALA A 60 -20.57 16.01 30.99
CA ALA A 60 -21.59 14.97 31.12
C ALA A 60 -21.42 13.89 30.06
N SER A 61 -21.29 14.26 28.77
CA SER A 61 -21.19 13.29 27.69
C SER A 61 -19.94 12.42 27.81
N MET A 62 -18.80 13.01 28.22
CA MET A 62 -17.56 12.27 28.47
C MET A 62 -17.70 11.26 29.62
N ARG A 63 -18.36 11.64 30.71
CA ARG A 63 -18.57 10.76 31.87
C ARG A 63 -19.58 9.65 31.57
N PHE A 64 -20.77 10.00 31.12
CA PHE A 64 -21.81 9.02 30.81
C PHE A 64 -21.42 8.08 29.67
N SER A 65 -20.66 8.56 28.67
CA SER A 65 -20.12 7.68 27.61
C SER A 65 -19.15 6.62 28.13
N ARG A 66 -18.53 6.78 29.30
CA ARG A 66 -17.63 5.77 29.89
C ARG A 66 -18.33 4.83 30.86
N GLY A 67 -19.56 5.12 31.24
CA GLY A 67 -20.29 4.42 32.29
C GLY A 67 -20.04 5.05 33.66
N MET A 68 -21.12 5.48 34.31
CA MET A 68 -21.11 5.98 35.69
C MET A 68 -21.64 4.90 36.63
N ASP A 69 -21.45 5.07 37.95
CA ASP A 69 -21.98 4.13 38.93
C ASP A 69 -23.51 4.24 39.02
N PRO A 70 -24.28 3.23 38.60
CA PRO A 70 -25.73 3.27 38.70
C PRO A 70 -26.22 3.19 40.16
N ASN A 71 -25.44 2.62 41.09
CA ASN A 71 -25.86 2.44 42.48
C ASN A 71 -25.41 3.59 43.39
N GLY A 72 -24.63 4.53 42.86
CA GLY A 72 -24.16 5.73 43.59
C GLY A 72 -25.14 6.91 43.53
N ILE A 73 -26.22 6.83 42.75
CA ILE A 73 -27.12 7.95 42.43
C ILE A 73 -27.72 8.58 43.69
N GLU A 74 -28.22 7.77 44.63
CA GLU A 74 -28.86 8.28 45.85
C GLU A 74 -27.88 9.06 46.74
N MET A 75 -26.62 8.58 46.86
CA MET A 75 -25.58 9.30 47.57
C MET A 75 -25.31 10.66 46.90
N VAL A 76 -25.17 10.66 45.58
CA VAL A 76 -24.82 11.86 44.80
C VAL A 76 -25.93 12.92 44.89
N ILE A 77 -27.19 12.55 44.68
CA ILE A 77 -28.29 13.52 44.69
C ILE A 77 -28.48 14.15 46.07
N ASN A 78 -28.37 13.35 47.14
CA ASN A 78 -28.46 13.86 48.51
C ASN A 78 -27.29 14.79 48.85
N ARG A 79 -26.06 14.45 48.40
CA ARG A 79 -24.90 15.32 48.58
C ARG A 79 -25.07 16.65 47.84
N THR A 80 -25.55 16.61 46.60
CA THR A 80 -25.82 17.82 45.80
C THR A 80 -26.90 18.68 46.44
N ALA A 81 -28.01 18.09 46.89
CA ALA A 81 -29.07 18.82 47.59
C ALA A 81 -28.55 19.50 48.87
N GLY A 82 -27.75 18.79 49.66
CA GLY A 82 -27.11 19.34 50.87
C GLY A 82 -26.20 20.54 50.56
N LEU A 83 -25.34 20.42 49.54
CA LEU A 83 -24.46 21.52 49.13
C LEU A 83 -25.24 22.75 48.64
N ILE A 84 -26.35 22.57 47.92
CA ILE A 84 -27.22 23.67 47.50
C ILE A 84 -27.90 24.30 48.73
N GLY A 85 -28.35 23.50 49.68
CA GLY A 85 -28.90 23.99 50.96
C GLY A 85 -27.89 24.84 51.72
N ASP A 86 -26.65 24.37 51.85
CA ASP A 86 -25.58 25.07 52.57
C ASP A 86 -25.16 26.38 51.88
N THR A 87 -25.14 26.42 50.55
CA THR A 87 -24.59 27.54 49.78
C THR A 87 -25.64 28.59 49.39
N ALA A 88 -26.83 28.15 48.99
CA ALA A 88 -27.91 29.02 48.53
C ALA A 88 -29.00 29.24 49.60
N GLN A 89 -28.86 28.62 50.78
CA GLN A 89 -29.85 28.66 51.88
C GLN A 89 -31.23 28.18 51.45
N GLY A 90 -31.28 27.31 50.43
CA GLY A 90 -32.51 26.73 49.90
C GLY A 90 -33.12 25.70 50.84
N LYS A 91 -34.46 25.65 50.90
CA LYS A 91 -35.19 24.64 51.66
C LYS A 91 -35.22 23.33 50.88
N ILE A 92 -34.55 22.31 51.39
CA ILE A 92 -34.57 20.95 50.80
C ILE A 92 -35.92 20.29 51.13
N LEU A 93 -36.64 19.86 50.09
CA LEU A 93 -37.87 19.07 50.27
C LEU A 93 -37.53 17.61 50.57
N LYS A 94 -38.36 16.97 51.40
CA LYS A 94 -38.16 15.56 51.77
C LYS A 94 -38.64 14.63 50.66
N GLY A 95 -37.81 13.64 50.32
CA GLY A 95 -38.15 12.55 49.41
C GLY A 95 -37.37 12.60 48.09
N ILE A 96 -37.28 11.44 47.44
CA ILE A 96 -36.67 11.26 46.12
C ILE A 96 -37.71 10.54 45.25
N VAL A 97 -37.89 10.99 44.01
CA VAL A 97 -38.64 10.25 43.01
C VAL A 97 -37.65 9.35 42.29
N ASP A 98 -37.62 8.07 42.65
CA ASP A 98 -36.73 7.09 42.04
C ASP A 98 -37.49 6.19 41.05
N GLN A 99 -36.92 6.02 39.86
CA GLN A 99 -37.45 5.21 38.77
C GLN A 99 -36.34 4.28 38.25
N TYR A 100 -36.08 3.21 39.02
CA TYR A 100 -35.04 2.24 38.72
C TYR A 100 -35.61 0.85 38.42
N VAL A 101 -36.21 0.71 37.23
CA VAL A 101 -36.99 -0.49 36.85
C VAL A 101 -36.16 -1.79 36.82
N ALA A 102 -34.87 -1.70 36.46
CA ALA A 102 -33.97 -2.84 36.39
C ALA A 102 -32.65 -2.54 37.13
N PRO A 103 -32.59 -2.84 38.45
CA PRO A 103 -31.40 -2.63 39.25
C PRO A 103 -30.18 -3.39 38.71
N VAL A 104 -29.04 -2.71 38.65
CA VAL A 104 -27.78 -3.29 38.19
C VAL A 104 -27.16 -4.07 39.34
N ALA A 105 -27.16 -5.40 39.20
CA ALA A 105 -26.53 -6.28 40.16
C ALA A 105 -24.99 -6.20 40.07
N GLN A 106 -24.34 -6.36 41.21
CA GLN A 106 -22.89 -6.55 41.25
C GLN A 106 -22.52 -7.86 40.54
N LYS A 107 -21.45 -7.81 39.74
CA LYS A 107 -20.95 -8.99 39.04
C LYS A 107 -20.06 -9.81 39.97
N THR A 108 -20.17 -11.12 39.88
CA THR A 108 -19.32 -12.05 40.61
C THR A 108 -18.44 -12.80 39.62
N ILE A 109 -17.12 -12.71 39.80
CA ILE A 109 -16.11 -13.28 38.91
C ILE A 109 -15.21 -14.20 39.73
N HIS A 110 -15.00 -15.41 39.24
CA HIS A 110 -14.06 -16.34 39.84
C HIS A 110 -12.63 -16.04 39.36
N LEU A 111 -11.69 -15.94 40.30
CA LEU A 111 -10.29 -15.62 40.04
C LEU A 111 -9.40 -16.74 40.56
N ARG A 112 -8.76 -17.45 39.62
CA ARG A 112 -7.87 -18.56 39.92
C ARG A 112 -6.44 -18.09 40.11
N SER A 113 -5.81 -18.47 41.22
CA SER A 113 -4.41 -18.08 41.50
C SER A 113 -3.44 -18.64 40.46
N GLU A 114 -3.66 -19.88 40.00
CA GLU A 114 -2.87 -20.49 38.93
C GLU A 114 -2.98 -19.71 37.62
N ARG A 115 -4.17 -19.19 37.30
CA ARG A 115 -4.39 -18.41 36.08
C ARG A 115 -3.65 -17.07 36.12
N VAL A 116 -3.61 -16.41 37.28
CA VAL A 116 -2.82 -15.19 37.50
C VAL A 116 -1.34 -15.47 37.20
N GLU A 117 -0.77 -16.51 37.79
CA GLU A 117 0.64 -16.87 37.58
C GLU A 117 0.93 -17.25 36.12
N LYS A 118 0.03 -18.02 35.49
CA LYS A 118 0.16 -18.43 34.09
C LYS A 118 0.14 -17.25 33.11
N VAL A 119 -0.71 -16.25 33.37
CA VAL A 119 -0.85 -15.07 32.51
C VAL A 119 0.29 -14.06 32.76
N LEU A 120 0.62 -13.79 34.02
CA LEU A 120 1.64 -12.81 34.38
C LEU A 120 3.06 -13.35 34.26
N GLY A 121 3.24 -14.68 34.33
CA GLY A 121 4.55 -15.31 34.38
C GLY A 121 5.30 -15.10 35.70
N VAL A 122 4.62 -14.58 36.72
CA VAL A 122 5.14 -14.31 38.07
C VAL A 122 4.20 -14.89 39.11
N LYS A 123 4.78 -15.51 40.13
CA LYS A 123 4.03 -16.01 41.27
C LYS A 123 3.53 -14.85 42.14
N VAL A 124 2.22 -14.70 42.23
CA VAL A 124 1.55 -13.76 43.15
C VAL A 124 0.81 -14.57 44.19
N THR A 125 1.06 -14.32 45.48
CA THR A 125 0.41 -15.10 46.53
C THR A 125 -1.09 -14.78 46.60
N ALA A 126 -1.91 -15.79 46.93
CA ALA A 126 -3.36 -15.59 47.08
C ALA A 126 -3.69 -14.47 48.08
N ARG A 127 -2.91 -14.34 49.17
CA ARG A 127 -3.04 -13.23 50.13
C ARG A 127 -2.85 -11.85 49.48
N GLN A 128 -1.84 -11.68 48.62
CA GLN A 128 -1.59 -10.42 47.90
C GLN A 128 -2.72 -10.11 46.93
N ILE A 129 -3.16 -11.11 46.15
CA ILE A 129 -4.29 -10.97 45.22
C ILE A 129 -5.53 -10.45 45.96
N ARG A 130 -5.87 -11.09 47.09
CA ARG A 130 -7.02 -10.67 47.92
C ARG A 130 -6.87 -9.26 48.47
N GLN A 131 -5.67 -8.86 48.91
CA GLN A 131 -5.42 -7.51 49.42
C GLN A 131 -5.59 -6.46 48.31
N ILE A 132 -5.08 -6.73 47.11
CA ILE A 132 -5.23 -5.87 45.93
C ILE A 132 -6.72 -5.71 45.57
N MET A 133 -7.46 -6.82 45.46
CA MET A 133 -8.88 -6.78 45.13
C MET A 133 -9.69 -5.98 46.17
N LYS A 134 -9.40 -6.17 47.46
CA LYS A 134 -10.04 -5.39 48.54
C LYS A 134 -9.72 -3.90 48.46
N SER A 135 -8.46 -3.53 48.16
CA SER A 135 -8.09 -2.11 48.03
C SER A 135 -8.74 -1.40 46.84
N LEU A 136 -9.16 -2.17 45.84
CA LEU A 136 -9.91 -1.67 44.67
C LEU A 136 -11.43 -1.56 44.93
N GLY A 137 -11.87 -1.94 46.13
CA GLY A 137 -13.27 -1.93 46.55
C GLY A 137 -14.07 -3.17 46.15
N CYS A 138 -13.42 -4.24 45.69
CA CYS A 138 -14.08 -5.51 45.44
C CYS A 138 -14.30 -6.27 46.75
N LEU A 139 -15.45 -6.94 46.85
CA LEU A 139 -15.69 -7.90 47.94
C LEU A 139 -15.10 -9.25 47.56
N VAL A 140 -14.34 -9.83 48.47
CA VAL A 140 -13.62 -11.09 48.23
C VAL A 140 -14.21 -12.16 49.13
N VAL A 141 -14.83 -13.17 48.51
CA VAL A 141 -15.38 -14.36 49.18
C VAL A 141 -14.51 -15.56 48.82
N ASN A 142 -14.07 -16.32 49.81
CA ASN A 142 -13.32 -17.56 49.58
C ASN A 142 -14.26 -18.58 48.92
N ALA A 143 -13.83 -19.19 47.81
CA ALA A 143 -14.61 -20.21 47.13
C ALA A 143 -13.85 -21.54 47.15
N GLY A 144 -14.18 -22.40 48.11
CA GLY A 144 -13.75 -23.80 48.15
C GLY A 144 -12.89 -24.19 49.36
N GLU A 145 -12.60 -25.49 49.44
CA GLU A 145 -11.78 -26.13 50.49
C GLU A 145 -10.27 -25.83 50.34
N SER A 146 -9.83 -25.30 49.18
CA SER A 146 -8.47 -24.80 48.97
C SER A 146 -8.42 -23.28 49.15
N ASP A 147 -7.51 -22.79 49.99
CA ASP A 147 -7.37 -21.36 50.36
C ASP A 147 -6.71 -20.49 49.25
N GLU A 148 -6.69 -20.99 48.01
CA GLU A 148 -5.95 -20.44 46.88
C GLU A 148 -6.81 -19.63 45.90
N ASP A 149 -8.04 -20.06 45.59
CA ASP A 149 -8.91 -19.37 44.64
C ASP A 149 -9.86 -18.38 45.33
N SER A 150 -10.33 -17.37 44.59
CA SER A 150 -11.16 -16.30 45.15
C SER A 150 -12.34 -15.97 44.26
N THR A 151 -13.50 -15.74 44.87
CA THR A 151 -14.69 -15.21 44.19
C THR A 151 -14.79 -13.73 44.49
N ILE A 152 -14.70 -12.91 43.45
CA ILE A 152 -14.61 -11.46 43.51
C ILE A 152 -15.95 -10.87 43.10
N THR A 153 -16.61 -10.15 44.00
CA THR A 153 -17.79 -9.35 43.69
C THR A 153 -17.37 -7.91 43.42
N VAL A 154 -17.61 -7.49 42.18
CA VAL A 154 -17.14 -6.24 41.60
C VAL A 154 -18.10 -5.09 41.96
N PRO A 155 -17.60 -3.93 42.39
CA PRO A 155 -18.44 -2.77 42.64
C PRO A 155 -19.00 -2.20 41.33
N THR A 156 -20.22 -1.68 41.36
CA THR A 156 -20.93 -1.20 40.16
C THR A 156 -20.31 0.03 39.49
N TYR A 157 -19.43 0.76 40.19
CA TYR A 157 -18.61 1.83 39.61
C TYR A 157 -17.46 1.34 38.72
N ARG A 158 -17.21 0.02 38.64
CA ARG A 158 -16.21 -0.62 37.77
C ARG A 158 -16.89 -1.42 36.65
N PRO A 159 -17.52 -0.76 35.66
CA PRO A 159 -18.15 -1.46 34.54
C PRO A 159 -17.14 -2.20 33.64
N ASP A 160 -15.85 -1.88 33.76
CA ASP A 160 -14.74 -2.48 33.03
C ASP A 160 -14.32 -3.87 33.53
N LEU A 161 -14.69 -4.25 34.76
CA LEU A 161 -14.35 -5.55 35.34
C LEU A 161 -15.47 -6.56 35.09
N GLU A 162 -15.36 -7.30 33.98
CA GLU A 162 -16.41 -8.24 33.54
C GLU A 162 -15.97 -9.71 33.53
N ARG A 163 -14.67 -9.96 33.43
CA ARG A 163 -14.06 -11.28 33.25
C ARG A 163 -12.86 -11.45 34.17
N GLU A 164 -12.45 -12.71 34.35
CA GLU A 164 -11.27 -13.06 35.14
C GLU A 164 -10.00 -12.31 34.67
N ILE A 165 -9.82 -12.14 33.35
CA ILE A 165 -8.65 -11.44 32.80
C ILE A 165 -8.59 -9.95 33.19
N ASP A 166 -9.74 -9.32 33.36
CA ASP A 166 -9.82 -7.91 33.75
C ASP A 166 -9.35 -7.76 35.22
N LEU A 167 -9.63 -8.74 36.07
CA LEU A 167 -9.08 -8.80 37.43
C LEU A 167 -7.57 -9.10 37.45
N ILE A 168 -7.08 -9.95 36.54
CA ILE A 168 -5.65 -10.23 36.41
C ILE A 168 -4.89 -8.96 35.96
N GLU A 169 -5.47 -8.16 35.07
CA GLU A 169 -4.93 -6.85 34.68
C GLU A 169 -4.79 -5.94 35.92
N GLU A 170 -5.82 -5.85 36.76
CA GLU A 170 -5.75 -5.07 38.00
C GLU A 170 -4.67 -5.59 38.97
N VAL A 171 -4.48 -6.91 39.05
CA VAL A 171 -3.35 -7.49 39.81
C VAL A 171 -2.02 -7.02 39.25
N SER A 172 -1.80 -7.10 37.93
CA SER A 172 -0.56 -6.60 37.31
C SER A 172 -0.36 -5.10 37.50
N ARG A 173 -1.43 -4.30 37.38
CA ARG A 173 -1.38 -2.84 37.48
C ARG A 173 -0.95 -2.38 38.87
N ILE A 174 -1.44 -3.05 39.92
CA ILE A 174 -1.11 -2.71 41.31
C ILE A 174 0.26 -3.27 41.74
N ILE A 175 0.67 -4.43 41.22
CA ILE A 175 2.02 -4.95 41.46
C ILE A 175 3.07 -4.05 40.81
N GLY A 176 2.76 -3.51 39.63
CA GLY A 176 3.65 -2.72 38.79
C GLY A 176 4.17 -3.55 37.62
N TYR A 177 3.94 -3.07 36.40
CA TYR A 177 4.32 -3.78 35.16
C TYR A 177 5.83 -3.95 35.05
N ASP A 178 6.59 -2.99 35.60
CA ASP A 178 8.04 -2.99 35.72
C ASP A 178 8.60 -4.17 36.55
N LYS A 179 7.79 -4.74 37.43
CA LYS A 179 8.18 -5.89 38.27
C LYS A 179 7.91 -7.24 37.61
N ILE A 180 7.23 -7.25 36.47
CA ILE A 180 6.99 -8.48 35.70
C ILE A 180 8.24 -8.74 34.85
N PRO A 181 8.97 -9.86 35.08
CA PRO A 181 10.22 -10.14 34.39
C PRO A 181 9.97 -10.41 32.90
N GLU A 182 10.82 -9.83 32.07
CA GLU A 182 10.80 -10.06 30.64
C GLU A 182 11.30 -11.49 30.33
N LYS A 183 10.42 -12.36 29.85
CA LYS A 183 10.82 -13.63 29.23
C LYS A 183 10.95 -13.40 27.71
N THR A 184 12.17 -13.09 27.27
CA THR A 184 12.46 -12.65 25.89
C THR A 184 12.51 -13.77 24.85
N ALA A 185 12.52 -15.05 25.26
CA ALA A 185 12.62 -16.15 24.30
C ALA A 185 11.82 -17.37 24.73
N THR A 186 10.93 -17.79 23.82
CA THR A 186 10.50 -19.19 23.70
C THR A 186 10.94 -19.64 22.32
N THR A 187 11.94 -20.51 22.24
CA THR A 187 12.48 -20.94 20.95
C THR A 187 11.59 -22.03 20.36
N LEU A 188 10.87 -21.70 19.29
CA LEU A 188 10.18 -22.67 18.44
C LEU A 188 10.86 -22.63 17.07
N GLN A 189 11.60 -23.69 16.71
CA GLN A 189 12.18 -23.80 15.37
C GLN A 189 11.12 -24.29 14.39
N LEU A 190 10.55 -23.36 13.62
CA LEU A 190 9.67 -23.66 12.50
C LEU A 190 10.46 -23.50 11.19
N SER A 191 10.58 -24.57 10.42
CA SER A 191 11.05 -24.47 9.03
C SER A 191 9.92 -23.87 8.19
N THR A 192 10.01 -22.59 7.86
CA THR A 192 9.03 -21.94 6.98
C THR A 192 9.53 -21.96 5.54
N ALA A 193 8.61 -22.20 4.60
CA ALA A 193 8.92 -22.06 3.19
C ALA A 193 9.23 -20.58 2.89
N ILE A 194 10.30 -20.32 2.12
CA ILE A 194 10.67 -18.96 1.69
C ILE A 194 9.48 -18.34 0.96
N ASN A 195 9.04 -17.16 1.40
CA ASN A 195 8.05 -16.38 0.66
C ASN A 195 8.67 -15.95 -0.68
N ARG A 196 8.30 -16.67 -1.74
CA ARG A 196 8.88 -16.50 -3.07
C ARG A 196 8.58 -15.10 -3.63
N LYS A 197 7.37 -14.58 -3.41
CA LYS A 197 6.97 -13.26 -3.87
C LYS A 197 7.87 -12.18 -3.25
N GLU A 198 8.08 -12.22 -1.94
CA GLU A 198 8.96 -11.27 -1.25
C GLU A 198 10.41 -11.34 -1.75
N ARG A 199 10.94 -12.55 -1.95
CA ARG A 199 12.30 -12.73 -2.49
C ARG A 199 12.41 -12.17 -3.91
N ASP A 200 11.43 -12.43 -4.78
CA ASP A 200 11.43 -11.93 -6.14
C ASP A 200 11.33 -10.39 -6.15
N LEU A 201 10.47 -9.79 -5.32
CA LEU A 201 10.38 -8.33 -5.17
C LEU A 201 11.69 -7.71 -4.65
N LYS A 202 12.36 -8.36 -3.70
CA LYS A 202 13.69 -7.92 -3.23
C LYS A 202 14.70 -7.92 -4.37
N ASN A 203 14.77 -9.00 -5.15
CA ASN A 203 15.67 -9.10 -6.30
C ASN A 203 15.37 -8.05 -7.38
N ILE A 204 14.08 -7.73 -7.59
CA ILE A 204 13.65 -6.67 -8.53
C ILE A 204 14.19 -5.32 -8.06
N ARG A 205 14.01 -4.96 -6.79
CA ARG A 205 14.56 -3.71 -6.23
C ARG A 205 16.07 -3.63 -6.38
N GLU A 206 16.79 -4.69 -5.99
CA GLU A 206 18.25 -4.76 -6.11
C GLU A 206 18.71 -4.60 -7.56
N PHE A 207 17.96 -5.12 -8.53
CA PHE A 207 18.26 -4.91 -9.95
C PHE A 207 18.16 -3.44 -10.34
N TRP A 208 17.05 -2.75 -10.01
CA TRP A 208 16.87 -1.35 -10.42
C TRP A 208 17.85 -0.40 -9.72
N VAL A 209 18.08 -0.61 -8.42
CA VAL A 209 19.13 0.11 -7.67
C VAL A 209 20.51 -0.14 -8.29
N GLY A 210 20.82 -1.39 -8.64
CA GLY A 210 22.07 -1.75 -9.30
C GLY A 210 22.24 -1.16 -10.72
N ASN A 211 21.16 -0.70 -11.36
CA ASN A 211 21.17 -0.01 -12.65
C ASN A 211 21.09 1.52 -12.50
N GLY A 212 21.30 2.07 -11.29
CA GLY A 212 21.40 3.52 -11.07
C GLY A 212 20.07 4.23 -10.86
N PHE A 213 18.99 3.50 -10.56
CA PHE A 213 17.70 4.10 -10.20
C PHE A 213 17.55 4.22 -8.67
N ASN A 214 16.82 5.23 -8.24
CA ASN A 214 16.43 5.42 -6.84
C ASN A 214 15.01 4.88 -6.63
N GLU A 215 14.79 4.11 -5.57
CA GLU A 215 13.44 3.68 -5.21
C GLU A 215 12.67 4.85 -4.60
N ALA A 216 11.53 5.17 -5.19
CA ALA A 216 10.55 6.12 -4.68
C ALA A 216 9.42 5.38 -3.97
N VAL A 217 8.83 6.02 -2.96
CA VAL A 217 7.59 5.56 -2.32
C VAL A 217 6.65 6.76 -2.27
N SER A 218 5.50 6.64 -2.91
CA SER A 218 4.52 7.71 -3.00
C SER A 218 3.17 7.30 -2.39
N SER A 219 2.32 8.30 -2.14
CA SER A 219 0.97 8.04 -1.66
C SER A 219 0.16 7.31 -2.74
N SER A 220 -0.58 6.27 -2.32
CA SER A 220 -1.60 5.62 -3.15
C SER A 220 -2.80 6.54 -3.45
N MET A 221 -2.94 7.62 -2.67
CA MET A 221 -3.97 8.64 -2.84
C MET A 221 -3.35 9.86 -3.52
N ILE A 222 -3.97 10.30 -4.61
CA ILE A 222 -3.52 11.43 -5.43
C ILE A 222 -4.67 12.42 -5.69
N PRO A 223 -4.40 13.60 -6.23
CA PRO A 223 -5.45 14.57 -6.53
C PRO A 223 -6.18 14.18 -7.80
N LEU A 224 -7.46 14.57 -7.91
CA LEU A 224 -8.29 14.21 -9.06
C LEU A 224 -7.74 14.76 -10.39
N SER A 225 -7.05 15.91 -10.36
CA SER A 225 -6.41 16.52 -11.54
C SER A 225 -5.43 15.59 -12.24
N ASP A 226 -4.76 14.74 -11.47
CA ASP A 226 -3.67 13.88 -11.94
C ASP A 226 -4.19 12.56 -12.53
N VAL A 227 -5.44 12.22 -12.24
CA VAL A 227 -6.11 11.04 -12.81
C VAL A 227 -6.62 11.28 -14.22
N SER A 228 -6.66 12.54 -14.66
CA SER A 228 -6.92 12.87 -16.08
C SER A 228 -5.93 12.21 -17.06
N LEU A 229 -4.88 11.57 -16.50
CA LEU A 229 -3.83 10.60 -16.89
C LEU A 229 -4.15 9.37 -17.76
N GLU A 230 -5.40 8.85 -17.81
CA GLU A 230 -5.96 7.79 -18.72
C GLU A 230 -4.94 6.79 -19.34
N PHE A 231 -3.84 6.40 -18.67
CA PHE A 231 -2.94 5.36 -19.19
C PHE A 231 -3.71 4.02 -19.29
N TYR A 232 -4.81 3.92 -18.54
CA TYR A 232 -5.83 2.88 -18.56
C TYR A 232 -7.24 3.51 -18.44
N SER A 233 -8.21 2.99 -19.20
CA SER A 233 -9.59 3.48 -19.27
C SER A 233 -10.46 2.99 -18.09
N SER A 234 -9.97 3.11 -16.86
CA SER A 234 -10.72 2.71 -15.66
C SER A 234 -11.38 3.92 -15.00
N GLU A 235 -12.57 3.70 -14.47
CA GLU A 235 -13.20 4.71 -13.62
C GLU A 235 -12.35 4.91 -12.36
N THR A 236 -12.36 6.13 -11.82
CA THR A 236 -11.51 6.48 -10.68
C THR A 236 -12.22 6.21 -9.36
N ILE A 237 -11.54 5.57 -8.40
CA ILE A 237 -12.08 5.36 -7.05
C ILE A 237 -11.89 6.63 -6.20
N LYS A 238 -13.00 7.31 -5.88
CA LYS A 238 -13.00 8.52 -5.05
C LYS A 238 -13.04 8.19 -3.56
N ILE A 239 -12.28 8.95 -2.77
CA ILE A 239 -12.31 8.85 -1.30
C ILE A 239 -13.51 9.65 -0.80
N LYS A 240 -14.34 9.03 0.05
CA LYS A 240 -15.56 9.67 0.57
C LYS A 240 -15.28 10.87 1.48
N ASN A 241 -14.29 10.74 2.36
CA ASN A 241 -13.90 11.76 3.33
C ASN A 241 -12.38 11.99 3.23
N PRO A 242 -11.88 12.59 2.14
CA PRO A 242 -10.44 12.79 1.97
C PRO A 242 -9.92 13.79 3.00
N LEU A 243 -8.68 13.60 3.47
CA LEU A 243 -8.03 14.53 4.40
C LEU A 243 -7.73 15.88 3.74
N SER A 244 -7.52 15.89 2.42
CA SER A 244 -7.26 17.07 1.60
C SER A 244 -7.61 16.79 0.13
N GLU A 245 -7.71 17.83 -0.70
CA GLU A 245 -7.88 17.68 -2.14
C GLU A 245 -6.72 16.91 -2.80
N ASP A 246 -5.54 16.95 -2.19
CA ASP A 246 -4.37 16.23 -2.67
C ASP A 246 -4.49 14.69 -2.52
N MET A 247 -5.47 14.23 -1.75
CA MET A 247 -5.75 12.82 -1.47
C MET A 247 -7.19 12.46 -1.86
N ALA A 248 -7.69 13.03 -2.96
CA ALA A 248 -9.09 12.88 -3.36
C ALA A 248 -9.43 11.49 -3.92
N VAL A 249 -8.48 10.79 -4.53
CA VAL A 249 -8.71 9.55 -5.27
C VAL A 249 -7.60 8.53 -5.12
N LEU A 250 -7.90 7.25 -5.28
CA LEU A 250 -6.87 6.21 -5.41
C LEU A 250 -6.27 6.22 -6.81
N ARG A 251 -4.95 6.09 -6.89
CA ARG A 251 -4.21 6.16 -8.16
C ARG A 251 -4.51 4.94 -9.06
N PRO A 252 -4.89 5.13 -10.33
CA PRO A 252 -5.06 4.03 -11.30
C PRO A 252 -3.73 3.59 -11.94
N SER A 253 -2.66 4.36 -11.74
CA SER A 253 -1.31 4.13 -12.24
C SER A 253 -0.31 4.79 -11.27
N LEU A 254 0.94 4.31 -11.24
CA LEU A 254 2.01 4.94 -10.46
C LEU A 254 2.66 6.10 -11.22
N ILE A 255 2.41 6.21 -12.52
CA ILE A 255 3.03 7.23 -13.38
C ILE A 255 2.77 8.66 -12.86
N PRO A 256 1.53 9.07 -12.51
CA PRO A 256 1.29 10.42 -12.00
C PRO A 256 2.11 10.73 -10.74
N SER A 257 2.25 9.74 -9.85
CA SER A 257 3.04 9.87 -8.64
C SER A 257 4.53 10.07 -8.95
N LEU A 258 5.09 9.29 -9.88
CA LEU A 258 6.49 9.48 -10.31
C LEU A 258 6.72 10.80 -11.07
N MET A 259 5.73 11.27 -11.83
CA MET A 259 5.78 12.59 -12.48
C MET A 259 5.87 13.71 -11.44
N ARG A 260 5.08 13.66 -10.35
CA ARG A 260 5.22 14.61 -9.22
C ARG A 260 6.57 14.53 -8.56
N ILE A 261 7.11 13.34 -8.37
CA ILE A 261 8.45 13.16 -7.79
C ILE A 261 9.52 13.76 -8.71
N ALA A 262 9.41 13.54 -10.01
CA ALA A 262 10.29 14.16 -11.00
C ALA A 262 10.22 15.69 -10.94
N GLN A 263 9.01 16.26 -11.01
CA GLN A 263 8.79 17.71 -10.86
C GLN A 263 9.43 18.25 -9.57
N TYR A 264 9.13 17.61 -8.43
CA TYR A 264 9.64 18.02 -7.12
C TYR A 264 11.17 18.13 -7.10
N ASN A 265 11.85 17.18 -7.74
CA ASN A 265 13.32 17.15 -7.81
C ASN A 265 13.87 18.15 -8.85
N LEU A 266 13.23 18.27 -10.01
CA LEU A 266 13.59 19.26 -11.04
C LEU A 266 13.50 20.69 -10.50
N PHE A 267 12.45 21.02 -9.73
CA PHE A 267 12.31 22.32 -9.05
C PHE A 267 13.40 22.59 -8.01
N ARG A 268 14.05 21.53 -7.52
CA ARG A 268 15.22 21.60 -6.62
C ARG A 268 16.54 21.47 -7.37
N ARG A 269 16.53 21.75 -8.68
CA ARG A 269 17.69 21.77 -9.57
C ARG A 269 18.42 20.44 -9.69
N GLN A 270 17.74 19.32 -9.40
CA GLN A 270 18.25 18.00 -9.74
C GLN A 270 17.99 17.76 -11.23
N GLN A 271 19.05 17.57 -12.01
CA GLN A 271 18.94 17.47 -13.46
C GLN A 271 18.73 16.04 -13.95
N ASN A 272 19.30 15.04 -13.25
CA ASN A 272 19.23 13.64 -13.62
C ASN A 272 18.20 12.94 -12.74
N ILE A 273 17.10 12.52 -13.34
CA ILE A 273 15.96 11.93 -12.64
C ILE A 273 15.89 10.46 -13.05
N HIS A 274 16.33 9.56 -12.18
CA HIS A 274 16.19 8.11 -12.36
C HIS A 274 15.47 7.54 -11.14
N PHE A 275 14.16 7.34 -11.25
CA PHE A 275 13.34 6.78 -10.17
C PHE A 275 12.57 5.56 -10.64
N PHE A 276 12.34 4.64 -9.73
CA PHE A 276 11.37 3.56 -9.89
C PHE A 276 10.54 3.42 -8.62
N GLU A 277 9.33 2.89 -8.74
CA GLU A 277 8.47 2.57 -7.60
C GLU A 277 7.83 1.19 -7.82
N ILE A 278 7.74 0.42 -6.74
CA ILE A 278 6.91 -0.79 -6.67
C ILE A 278 5.77 -0.51 -5.72
N GLY A 279 4.54 -0.60 -6.22
CA GLY A 279 3.36 -0.32 -5.42
C GLY A 279 2.08 -0.68 -6.14
N SER A 280 0.97 -0.58 -5.42
CA SER A 280 -0.33 -0.93 -5.98
C SER A 280 -0.93 0.22 -6.79
N ASN A 281 -1.61 -0.13 -7.88
CA ASN A 281 -2.64 0.71 -8.47
C ASN A 281 -4.03 0.15 -8.14
N PHE A 282 -5.05 0.97 -8.36
CA PHE A 282 -6.43 0.62 -8.06
C PHE A 282 -7.30 0.88 -9.28
N LEU A 283 -7.89 -0.17 -9.83
CA LEU A 283 -8.73 -0.13 -11.01
C LEU A 283 -10.19 -0.34 -10.63
N HIS A 284 -11.09 0.32 -11.35
CA HIS A 284 -12.52 0.16 -11.21
C HIS A 284 -13.16 -0.11 -12.57
N HIS A 285 -13.93 -1.19 -12.63
CA HIS A 285 -14.67 -1.61 -13.82
C HIS A 285 -16.07 -2.09 -13.41
N GLY A 286 -17.09 -1.24 -13.58
CA GLY A 286 -18.44 -1.55 -13.12
C GLY A 286 -18.47 -1.75 -11.61
N ASP A 287 -18.97 -2.89 -11.13
CA ASP A 287 -18.99 -3.20 -9.68
C ASP A 287 -17.69 -3.84 -9.15
N VAL A 288 -16.66 -3.98 -10.00
CA VAL A 288 -15.40 -4.64 -9.64
C VAL A 288 -14.33 -3.62 -9.28
N HIS A 289 -13.69 -3.84 -8.13
CA HIS A 289 -12.46 -3.17 -7.73
C HIS A 289 -11.30 -4.15 -7.79
N GLU A 290 -10.22 -3.76 -8.45
CA GLU A 290 -9.01 -4.56 -8.58
C GLU A 290 -7.80 -3.78 -8.07
N GLU A 291 -6.97 -4.45 -7.27
CA GLU A 291 -5.66 -3.95 -6.85
C GLU A 291 -4.59 -4.75 -7.56
N GLN A 292 -3.71 -4.08 -8.33
CA GLN A 292 -2.60 -4.75 -9.01
C GLN A 292 -1.27 -4.19 -8.53
N LEU A 293 -0.31 -5.09 -8.33
CA LEU A 293 1.06 -4.71 -8.02
C LEU A 293 1.77 -4.28 -9.30
N MET A 294 2.34 -3.08 -9.30
CA MET A 294 3.00 -2.46 -10.43
C MET A 294 4.48 -2.21 -10.15
N LEU A 295 5.27 -2.14 -11.22
CA LEU A 295 6.64 -1.63 -11.25
C LEU A 295 6.68 -0.52 -12.31
N THR A 296 6.95 0.69 -11.87
CA THR A 296 6.93 1.87 -12.74
C THR A 296 8.25 2.62 -12.57
N GLY A 297 8.76 3.22 -13.63
CA GLY A 297 9.97 4.03 -13.55
C GLY A 297 9.98 5.19 -14.54
N ILE A 298 10.82 6.17 -14.23
CA ILE A 298 10.98 7.42 -14.97
C ILE A 298 12.47 7.76 -15.12
N LEU A 299 12.84 8.20 -16.33
CA LEU A 299 14.16 8.73 -16.67
C LEU A 299 14.03 10.14 -17.26
N SER A 300 14.89 11.06 -16.83
CA SER A 300 15.05 12.39 -17.44
C SER A 300 16.46 12.93 -17.19
N GLY A 301 16.90 13.87 -18.02
CA GLY A 301 18.23 14.48 -17.92
C GLY A 301 19.29 13.65 -18.62
N ASN A 302 20.40 13.38 -17.93
CA ASN A 302 21.50 12.61 -18.46
C ASN A 302 21.65 11.25 -17.76
N MET A 303 22.07 10.24 -18.53
CA MET A 303 22.24 8.88 -18.02
C MET A 303 23.33 8.79 -16.93
N MET A 304 24.35 9.66 -17.05
CA MET A 304 25.44 9.78 -16.09
C MET A 304 25.76 11.25 -15.87
N GLU A 305 26.28 11.59 -14.69
CA GLU A 305 26.86 12.91 -14.44
C GLU A 305 28.12 13.13 -15.31
N ASN A 306 28.47 14.40 -15.52
CA ASN A 306 29.72 14.74 -16.19
C ASN A 306 30.90 14.14 -15.42
N HIS A 307 31.72 13.37 -16.12
CA HIS A 307 32.91 12.75 -15.56
C HIS A 307 34.13 13.13 -16.39
N TRP A 308 35.30 13.24 -15.75
CA TRP A 308 36.53 13.68 -16.41
C TRP A 308 36.92 12.79 -17.62
N SER A 309 36.53 11.52 -17.59
CA SER A 309 36.82 10.53 -18.64
C SER A 309 35.68 10.28 -19.62
N ARG A 310 34.47 10.82 -19.36
CA ARG A 310 33.29 10.54 -20.19
C ARG A 310 32.34 11.72 -20.21
N GLN A 311 32.00 12.17 -21.41
CA GLN A 311 30.98 13.19 -21.60
C GLN A 311 29.60 12.65 -21.23
N SER A 312 28.80 13.47 -20.55
CA SER A 312 27.44 13.15 -20.19
C SER A 312 26.54 13.16 -21.44
N GLU A 313 25.76 12.11 -21.61
CA GLU A 313 24.79 11.96 -22.70
C GLU A 313 23.37 12.02 -22.13
N LYS A 314 22.48 12.70 -22.86
CA LYS A 314 21.06 12.74 -22.52
C LYS A 314 20.48 11.34 -22.58
N VAL A 315 19.60 11.03 -21.63
CA VAL A 315 18.83 9.77 -21.70
C VAL A 315 18.00 9.75 -22.98
N THR A 316 17.90 8.57 -23.56
CA THR A 316 17.05 8.26 -24.70
C THR A 316 16.12 7.12 -24.34
N PHE A 317 15.12 6.88 -25.20
CA PHE A 317 14.28 5.69 -25.07
C PHE A 317 15.08 4.38 -25.14
N PHE A 318 16.20 4.36 -25.85
CA PHE A 318 17.02 3.15 -25.98
C PHE A 318 17.76 2.80 -24.69
N ASP A 319 18.07 3.79 -23.83
CA ASP A 319 18.60 3.53 -22.49
C ASP A 319 17.57 2.82 -21.63
N LEU A 320 16.33 3.32 -21.61
CA LEU A 320 15.22 2.67 -20.91
C LEU A 320 14.95 1.27 -21.46
N LYS A 321 14.88 1.12 -22.79
CA LYS A 321 14.69 -0.18 -23.46
C LYS A 321 15.82 -1.15 -23.11
N GLY A 322 17.07 -0.67 -23.03
CA GLY A 322 18.24 -1.45 -22.62
C GLY A 322 18.11 -1.98 -21.20
N VAL A 323 17.75 -1.13 -20.24
CA VAL A 323 17.51 -1.52 -18.84
C VAL A 323 16.38 -2.55 -18.74
N LEU A 324 15.26 -2.34 -19.46
CA LEU A 324 14.14 -3.29 -19.50
C LEU A 324 14.55 -4.64 -20.14
N THR A 325 15.35 -4.62 -21.19
CA THR A 325 15.88 -5.83 -21.84
C THR A 325 16.78 -6.60 -20.87
N ASN A 326 17.66 -5.91 -20.15
CA ASN A 326 18.50 -6.50 -19.10
C ASN A 326 17.66 -7.04 -17.93
N PHE A 327 16.57 -6.36 -17.58
CA PHE A 327 15.62 -6.80 -16.56
C PHE A 327 15.00 -8.14 -16.96
N PHE A 328 14.42 -8.25 -18.17
CA PHE A 328 13.84 -9.50 -18.65
C PHE A 328 14.87 -10.63 -18.70
N LYS A 329 16.09 -10.35 -19.18
CA LYS A 329 17.20 -11.31 -19.20
C LYS A 329 17.59 -11.79 -17.80
N LYS A 330 17.72 -10.89 -16.81
CA LYS A 330 18.07 -11.20 -15.41
C LYS A 330 17.10 -12.20 -14.78
N PHE A 331 15.81 -12.04 -15.08
CA PHE A 331 14.72 -12.87 -14.55
C PHE A 331 14.35 -14.05 -15.47
N GLY A 332 15.14 -14.28 -16.52
CA GLY A 332 14.97 -15.42 -17.44
C GLY A 332 13.73 -15.33 -18.34
N VAL A 333 13.16 -14.15 -18.51
CA VAL A 333 12.06 -13.89 -19.44
C VAL A 333 12.64 -13.65 -20.82
N SER A 334 12.48 -14.64 -21.70
CA SER A 334 13.09 -14.64 -23.04
C SER A 334 12.11 -14.26 -24.16
N ASN A 335 10.81 -14.54 -23.98
CA ASN A 335 9.79 -14.32 -25.01
C ASN A 335 9.01 -13.02 -24.75
N TYR A 336 9.70 -11.88 -24.89
CA TYR A 336 9.11 -10.56 -24.77
C TYR A 336 9.17 -9.80 -26.09
N GLN A 337 8.22 -8.88 -26.29
CA GLN A 337 8.14 -8.05 -27.49
C GLN A 337 7.82 -6.60 -27.10
N PHE A 338 8.46 -5.66 -27.79
CA PHE A 338 8.05 -4.26 -27.79
C PHE A 338 7.30 -4.01 -29.09
N LYS A 339 6.00 -3.75 -29.02
CA LYS A 339 5.19 -3.40 -30.20
C LYS A 339 4.79 -1.93 -30.12
N ASP A 340 4.91 -1.23 -31.23
CA ASP A 340 4.47 0.16 -31.31
C ASP A 340 3.00 0.27 -30.90
N MET A 341 2.71 1.31 -30.13
CA MET A 341 1.36 1.63 -29.70
C MET A 341 1.17 3.14 -29.73
N LYS A 342 -0.09 3.57 -29.72
CA LYS A 342 -0.43 4.97 -29.52
C LYS A 342 -1.17 5.08 -28.20
N THR A 343 -0.76 6.07 -27.42
CA THR A 343 -1.49 6.49 -26.22
C THR A 343 -1.68 7.99 -26.30
N TRP A 344 -2.56 8.51 -25.47
CA TRP A 344 -2.76 9.93 -25.41
C TRP A 344 -1.65 10.62 -24.59
N ALA A 345 -0.99 9.92 -23.65
CA ALA A 345 0.00 10.49 -22.73
C ALA A 345 1.46 10.31 -23.16
N LEU A 346 1.75 9.32 -24.01
CA LEU A 346 3.10 9.07 -24.57
C LEU A 346 3.12 9.31 -26.08
N GLU A 347 4.21 9.88 -26.58
CA GLU A 347 4.52 10.02 -28.01
C GLU A 347 5.62 9.05 -28.43
N GLU A 348 5.85 8.97 -29.74
CA GLU A 348 6.89 8.14 -30.31
C GLU A 348 8.28 8.57 -29.78
N PRO A 349 9.11 7.61 -29.33
CA PRO A 349 8.83 6.16 -29.26
C PRO A 349 7.86 5.80 -28.12
N CYS A 350 6.83 5.00 -28.45
CA CYS A 350 5.81 4.50 -27.52
C CYS A 350 5.48 3.04 -27.85
N VAL A 351 5.65 2.15 -26.87
CA VAL A 351 5.50 0.71 -27.07
C VAL A 351 4.68 0.07 -25.96
N GLN A 352 3.88 -0.92 -26.34
CA GLN A 352 3.36 -1.92 -25.41
C GLN A 352 4.39 -3.04 -25.25
N ILE A 353 4.49 -3.55 -24.03
CA ILE A 353 5.38 -4.64 -23.66
C ILE A 353 4.53 -5.90 -23.54
N LEU A 354 4.85 -6.92 -24.35
CA LEU A 354 4.20 -8.21 -24.30
C LEU A 354 5.17 -9.27 -23.78
N ILE A 355 4.67 -10.20 -22.96
CA ILE A 355 5.37 -11.43 -22.59
C ILE A 355 4.47 -12.61 -22.98
N ASP A 356 5.00 -13.55 -23.75
CA ASP A 356 4.23 -14.66 -24.32
C ASP A 356 2.95 -14.21 -25.05
N GLY A 357 3.03 -13.08 -25.77
CA GLY A 357 1.90 -12.49 -26.51
C GLY A 357 0.87 -11.76 -25.65
N HIS A 358 1.03 -11.68 -24.32
CA HIS A 358 0.11 -10.98 -23.42
C HIS A 358 0.70 -9.64 -22.98
N THR A 359 -0.10 -8.57 -23.00
CA THR A 359 0.34 -7.25 -22.55
C THR A 359 0.60 -7.24 -21.04
N VAL A 360 1.83 -6.88 -20.67
CA VAL A 360 2.30 -6.76 -19.29
C VAL A 360 2.60 -5.32 -18.88
N GLY A 361 2.60 -4.38 -19.83
CA GLY A 361 2.82 -2.98 -19.53
C GLY A 361 3.14 -2.14 -20.76
N ILE A 362 3.65 -0.93 -20.52
CA ILE A 362 3.95 0.08 -21.54
C ILE A 362 5.29 0.76 -21.25
N ALA A 363 5.91 1.34 -22.28
CA ALA A 363 7.04 2.25 -22.14
C ALA A 363 7.03 3.30 -23.25
N GLY A 364 7.55 4.50 -22.98
CA GLY A 364 7.68 5.52 -24.02
C GLY A 364 8.08 6.90 -23.53
N ARG A 365 8.19 7.83 -24.47
CA ARG A 365 8.44 9.24 -24.20
C ARG A 365 7.15 9.97 -23.80
N VAL A 366 7.19 10.71 -22.71
CA VAL A 366 6.05 11.50 -22.23
C VAL A 366 5.82 12.69 -23.17
N LYS A 367 4.57 12.93 -23.58
CA LYS A 367 4.24 14.06 -24.47
C LYS A 367 4.44 15.41 -23.79
N GLN A 368 4.79 16.42 -24.59
CA GLN A 368 4.96 17.79 -24.11
C GLN A 368 3.73 18.32 -23.37
N ASN A 369 2.51 18.11 -23.88
CA ASN A 369 1.28 18.58 -23.22
C ASN A 369 1.03 17.95 -21.83
N ILE A 370 1.65 16.81 -21.53
CA ILE A 370 1.61 16.19 -20.21
C ILE A 370 2.69 16.79 -19.33
N LEU A 371 3.91 16.94 -19.85
CA LEU A 371 5.02 17.58 -19.15
C LEU A 371 4.64 19.00 -18.70
N ASP A 372 3.97 19.77 -19.58
CA ASP A 372 3.49 21.13 -19.29
C ASP A 372 2.53 21.17 -18.09
N ARG A 373 1.68 20.14 -17.89
CA ARG A 373 0.77 20.08 -16.73
C ARG A 373 1.49 19.88 -15.41
N TYR A 374 2.69 19.30 -15.44
CA TYR A 374 3.57 19.14 -14.30
C TYR A 374 4.66 20.22 -14.24
N ASP A 375 4.62 21.24 -15.11
CA ASP A 375 5.67 22.26 -15.22
C ASP A 375 7.08 21.67 -15.45
N ILE A 376 7.16 20.56 -16.21
CA ILE A 376 8.42 19.89 -16.55
C ILE A 376 8.86 20.31 -17.95
N SER A 377 10.08 20.83 -18.07
CA SER A 377 10.65 21.26 -19.36
C SER A 377 11.60 20.24 -20.00
N SER A 378 12.04 19.23 -19.26
CA SER A 378 12.95 18.19 -19.75
C SER A 378 12.18 17.01 -20.32
N GLU A 379 12.75 16.34 -21.32
CA GLU A 379 12.17 15.09 -21.84
C GLU A 379 12.16 14.02 -20.75
N CYS A 380 11.04 13.30 -20.63
CA CYS A 380 10.90 12.18 -19.72
C CYS A 380 10.57 10.89 -20.48
N PHE A 381 11.22 9.79 -20.11
CA PHE A 381 10.89 8.45 -20.56
C PHE A 381 10.36 7.66 -19.39
N ILE A 382 9.25 6.96 -19.57
CA ILE A 382 8.63 6.17 -18.52
C ILE A 382 8.38 4.73 -18.97
N PHE A 383 8.22 3.85 -17.99
CA PHE A 383 7.60 2.56 -18.19
C PHE A 383 6.70 2.21 -17.01
N GLU A 384 5.74 1.32 -17.24
CA GLU A 384 4.90 0.75 -16.20
C GLU A 384 4.61 -0.71 -16.55
N LEU A 385 4.88 -1.63 -15.62
CA LEU A 385 4.72 -3.08 -15.77
C LEU A 385 3.83 -3.63 -14.64
N THR A 386 2.86 -4.47 -14.97
CA THR A 386 2.09 -5.23 -13.98
C THR A 386 2.94 -6.38 -13.44
N LEU A 387 3.40 -6.27 -12.20
CA LEU A 387 4.19 -7.31 -11.54
C LEU A 387 3.39 -8.58 -11.31
N ASP A 388 2.08 -8.51 -11.09
CA ASP A 388 1.26 -9.72 -10.94
C ASP A 388 1.24 -10.58 -12.21
N LYS A 389 1.40 -9.98 -13.39
CA LYS A 389 1.56 -10.69 -14.68
C LYS A 389 3.01 -11.12 -14.93
N PHE A 390 3.98 -10.39 -14.40
CA PHE A 390 5.41 -10.64 -14.59
C PHE A 390 5.97 -11.72 -13.66
N LEU A 391 5.64 -11.70 -12.36
CA LEU A 391 6.20 -12.62 -11.35
C LEU A 391 6.00 -14.10 -11.70
N PRO A 392 4.85 -14.55 -12.25
CA PRO A 392 4.68 -15.94 -12.70
C PRO A 392 5.60 -16.35 -13.86
N LYS A 393 6.17 -15.38 -14.60
CA LYS A 393 7.01 -15.61 -15.79
C LYS A 393 8.50 -15.74 -15.46
N ILE A 394 8.90 -15.47 -14.21
CA ILE A 394 10.31 -15.56 -13.78
C ILE A 394 10.78 -17.02 -13.88
N LYS A 395 11.80 -17.28 -14.73
CA LYS A 395 12.44 -18.60 -14.82
C LYS A 395 13.47 -18.74 -13.71
N ARG A 396 13.22 -19.67 -12.80
CA ARG A 396 14.06 -19.92 -11.60
C ARG A 396 15.09 -21.00 -11.82
N GLU A 397 14.79 -21.96 -12.70
CA GLU A 397 15.69 -23.04 -13.04
C GLU A 397 16.69 -22.57 -14.10
N ARG A 398 17.97 -22.54 -13.72
CA ARG A 398 19.06 -22.36 -14.67
C ARG A 398 19.47 -23.75 -15.14
N LEU A 399 18.98 -24.13 -16.31
CA LEU A 399 19.45 -25.35 -16.97
C LEU A 399 20.91 -25.16 -17.37
N LEU A 400 21.75 -26.13 -17.04
CA LEU A 400 23.13 -26.14 -17.47
C LEU A 400 23.19 -26.49 -18.96
N THR A 401 23.60 -25.53 -19.79
CA THR A 401 23.97 -25.80 -21.18
C THR A 401 25.47 -26.11 -21.25
N PRO A 402 25.90 -27.24 -21.88
CA PRO A 402 27.32 -27.54 -22.07
C PRO A 402 28.04 -26.40 -22.79
N ILE A 403 29.29 -26.15 -22.40
CA ILE A 403 30.13 -25.16 -23.08
C ILE A 403 30.40 -25.67 -24.51
N PRO A 404 30.14 -24.86 -25.56
CA PRO A 404 30.43 -25.24 -26.93
C PRO A 404 31.90 -25.65 -27.11
N ARG A 405 32.14 -26.80 -27.76
CA ARG A 405 33.50 -27.32 -28.02
C ARG A 405 34.08 -26.87 -29.36
N PHE A 406 33.23 -26.35 -30.25
CA PHE A 406 33.58 -25.98 -31.61
C PHE A 406 33.51 -24.46 -31.79
N PRO A 407 34.34 -23.86 -32.66
CA PRO A 407 34.34 -22.43 -32.88
C PRO A 407 33.01 -21.96 -33.48
N SER A 408 32.63 -20.71 -33.19
CA SER A 408 31.54 -20.04 -33.87
C SER A 408 32.07 -19.27 -35.09
N VAL A 409 31.20 -18.99 -36.05
CA VAL A 409 31.52 -18.20 -37.24
C VAL A 409 30.55 -17.04 -37.36
N GLN A 410 31.11 -15.83 -37.39
CA GLN A 410 30.35 -14.60 -37.57
C GLN A 410 30.17 -14.25 -39.05
N ARG A 411 28.99 -13.74 -39.40
CA ARG A 411 28.65 -13.19 -40.71
C ARG A 411 27.87 -11.90 -40.53
N ASP A 412 28.38 -10.83 -41.15
CA ASP A 412 27.76 -9.52 -41.12
C ASP A 412 27.13 -9.24 -42.48
N LEU A 413 25.90 -8.73 -42.48
CA LEU A 413 25.19 -8.32 -43.69
C LEU A 413 24.53 -6.95 -43.48
N ALA A 414 24.40 -6.18 -44.54
CA ALA A 414 23.65 -4.93 -44.53
C ALA A 414 22.46 -5.00 -45.49
N PHE A 415 21.26 -4.77 -44.96
CA PHE A 415 20.01 -4.77 -45.73
C PHE A 415 19.46 -3.36 -45.85
N VAL A 416 19.24 -2.91 -47.08
CA VAL A 416 18.58 -1.64 -47.38
C VAL A 416 17.09 -1.90 -47.50
N ILE A 417 16.31 -1.30 -46.60
CA ILE A 417 14.85 -1.43 -46.51
C ILE A 417 14.19 -0.06 -46.48
N ASP A 418 12.88 0.00 -46.74
CA ASP A 418 12.11 1.24 -46.62
C ASP A 418 12.17 1.78 -45.18
N LEU A 419 12.24 3.11 -45.05
CA LEU A 419 12.46 3.80 -43.77
C LEU A 419 11.37 3.46 -42.73
N GLU A 420 10.14 3.24 -43.18
CA GLU A 420 8.97 2.90 -42.35
C GLU A 420 9.01 1.48 -41.78
N ILE A 421 9.74 0.54 -42.42
CA ILE A 421 9.80 -0.86 -41.96
C ILE A 421 10.63 -0.93 -40.67
N PRO A 422 10.11 -1.45 -39.54
CA PRO A 422 10.89 -1.55 -38.31
C PRO A 422 12.15 -2.40 -38.51
N GLY A 423 13.31 -1.93 -38.05
CA GLY A 423 14.58 -2.66 -38.21
C GLY A 423 14.54 -4.07 -37.57
N GLY A 424 13.77 -4.23 -36.49
CA GLY A 424 13.53 -5.53 -35.86
C GLY A 424 12.87 -6.56 -36.77
N LYS A 425 12.16 -6.16 -37.83
CA LYS A 425 11.61 -7.09 -38.84
C LYS A 425 12.70 -7.84 -39.60
N VAL A 426 13.87 -7.21 -39.79
CA VAL A 426 15.04 -7.89 -40.36
C VAL A 426 15.48 -9.01 -39.43
N LEU A 427 15.53 -8.77 -38.12
CA LEU A 427 15.90 -9.81 -37.16
C LEU A 427 14.87 -10.93 -37.08
N GLU A 428 13.57 -10.59 -37.06
CA GLU A 428 12.49 -11.58 -37.07
C GLU A 428 12.58 -12.50 -38.29
N GLU A 429 12.87 -11.94 -39.47
CA GLU A 429 12.96 -12.72 -40.70
C GLU A 429 14.23 -13.58 -40.72
N ILE A 430 15.39 -13.03 -40.35
CA ILE A 430 16.64 -13.81 -40.24
C ILE A 430 16.48 -14.97 -39.26
N ALA A 431 15.86 -14.74 -38.10
CA ALA A 431 15.67 -15.78 -37.08
C ALA A 431 14.82 -16.97 -37.58
N LYS A 432 13.87 -16.76 -38.49
CA LYS A 432 13.08 -17.86 -39.10
C LYS A 432 13.92 -18.75 -39.99
N TRP A 433 14.90 -18.18 -40.69
CA TRP A 433 15.68 -18.85 -41.73
C TRP A 433 17.11 -19.23 -41.30
N GLY A 434 17.59 -18.73 -40.16
CA GLY A 434 18.92 -19.01 -39.62
C GLY A 434 19.14 -20.44 -39.12
N GLY A 435 18.07 -21.23 -38.98
CA GLY A 435 18.14 -22.63 -38.62
C GLY A 435 18.68 -22.87 -37.20
N ILE A 436 19.05 -24.12 -36.91
CA ILE A 436 19.49 -24.55 -35.57
C ILE A 436 20.88 -24.03 -35.17
N TYR A 437 21.66 -23.54 -36.14
CA TYR A 437 23.03 -23.10 -35.92
C TYR A 437 23.15 -21.61 -35.62
N LEU A 438 22.14 -20.79 -35.95
CA LEU A 438 22.13 -19.39 -35.56
C LEU A 438 21.97 -19.28 -34.04
N LYS A 439 23.02 -18.83 -33.35
CA LYS A 439 23.05 -18.69 -31.88
C LYS A 439 22.81 -17.25 -31.42
N ASP A 440 23.42 -16.28 -32.11
CA ASP A 440 23.28 -14.86 -31.81
C ASP A 440 22.91 -14.08 -33.06
N LEU A 441 22.11 -13.03 -32.87
CA LEU A 441 21.63 -12.15 -33.92
C LEU A 441 21.41 -10.75 -33.35
N GLU A 442 22.12 -9.76 -33.89
CA GLU A 442 22.01 -8.38 -33.43
C GLU A 442 22.09 -7.37 -34.58
N ILE A 443 21.47 -6.20 -34.39
CA ILE A 443 21.69 -5.03 -35.24
C ILE A 443 22.83 -4.25 -34.60
N PHE A 444 23.92 -4.03 -35.35
CA PHE A 444 25.06 -3.25 -34.87
C PHE A 444 25.16 -1.86 -35.51
N ASP A 445 24.45 -1.61 -36.61
CA ASP A 445 24.40 -0.29 -37.24
C ASP A 445 23.08 -0.03 -37.99
N ILE A 446 22.62 1.22 -37.96
CA ILE A 446 21.49 1.72 -38.76
C ILE A 446 21.91 3.04 -39.40
N TYR A 447 21.97 3.06 -40.73
CA TYR A 447 22.46 4.21 -41.49
C TYR A 447 21.40 4.75 -42.47
N THR A 448 21.15 6.07 -42.41
CA THR A 448 20.19 6.81 -43.24
C THR A 448 20.83 7.95 -44.04
N GLY A 449 22.16 7.98 -44.14
CA GLY A 449 22.88 9.08 -44.80
C GLY A 449 22.88 9.00 -46.32
N LYS A 450 23.68 9.89 -46.96
CA LYS A 450 23.69 10.15 -48.41
C LYS A 450 23.96 8.92 -49.30
N GLN A 451 24.57 7.87 -48.75
CA GLN A 451 24.90 6.63 -49.49
C GLN A 451 23.72 5.65 -49.59
N VAL A 452 22.57 5.97 -49.00
CA VAL A 452 21.34 5.17 -49.07
C VAL A 452 20.28 5.98 -49.82
N PRO A 453 19.47 5.34 -50.71
CA PRO A 453 18.39 6.03 -51.41
C PRO A 453 17.44 6.77 -50.45
N VAL A 454 16.93 7.91 -50.89
CA VAL A 454 15.96 8.70 -50.12
C VAL A 454 14.74 7.83 -49.80
N GLY A 455 14.29 7.86 -48.54
CA GLY A 455 13.19 7.03 -48.07
C GLY A 455 13.56 5.60 -47.68
N LYS A 456 14.85 5.23 -47.75
CA LYS A 456 15.37 3.94 -47.28
C LYS A 456 16.35 4.10 -46.11
N LYS A 457 16.63 2.99 -45.43
CA LYS A 457 17.67 2.86 -44.39
C LYS A 457 18.46 1.56 -44.59
N SER A 458 19.74 1.58 -44.27
CA SER A 458 20.62 0.41 -44.25
C SER A 458 20.68 -0.14 -42.83
N VAL A 459 20.26 -1.38 -42.62
CA VAL A 459 20.31 -2.09 -41.34
C VAL A 459 21.42 -3.13 -41.39
N ALA A 460 22.48 -2.92 -40.63
CA ALA A 460 23.60 -3.87 -40.54
C ALA A 460 23.37 -4.84 -39.38
N VAL A 461 23.47 -6.12 -39.67
CA VAL A 461 23.20 -7.22 -38.74
C VAL A 461 24.40 -8.14 -38.65
N SER A 462 24.71 -8.57 -37.43
CA SER A 462 25.70 -9.61 -37.15
C SER A 462 24.97 -10.89 -36.77
N MET A 463 25.38 -11.99 -37.40
CA MET A 463 24.87 -13.34 -37.16
C MET A 463 26.02 -14.23 -36.71
N ASN A 464 25.84 -14.94 -35.60
CA ASN A 464 26.83 -15.89 -35.11
C ASN A 464 26.29 -17.33 -35.27
N PHE A 465 26.98 -18.13 -36.06
CA PHE A 465 26.62 -19.53 -36.32
C PHE A 465 27.54 -20.48 -35.55
N GLN A 466 26.97 -21.46 -34.86
CA GLN A 466 27.74 -22.46 -34.12
C GLN A 466 27.01 -23.79 -34.03
N ALA A 467 27.73 -24.87 -34.33
CA ALA A 467 27.27 -26.24 -34.11
C ALA A 467 27.85 -26.82 -32.80
N GLU A 468 27.08 -27.70 -32.16
CA GLU A 468 27.48 -28.30 -30.88
C GLU A 468 28.39 -29.52 -31.04
N ASN A 469 28.36 -30.13 -32.23
CA ASN A 469 28.98 -31.43 -32.51
C ASN A 469 30.01 -31.43 -33.65
N LYS A 470 30.22 -30.30 -34.34
CA LYS A 470 31.18 -30.19 -35.45
C LYS A 470 31.61 -28.73 -35.68
N THR A 471 32.71 -28.54 -36.39
CA THR A 471 33.06 -27.25 -37.00
C THR A 471 32.21 -27.07 -38.26
N LEU A 472 31.57 -25.91 -38.41
CA LEU A 472 30.83 -25.56 -39.62
C LEU A 472 31.79 -25.25 -40.76
N THR A 473 31.55 -25.82 -41.95
CA THR A 473 32.36 -25.50 -43.14
C THR A 473 31.88 -24.20 -43.79
N GLU A 474 32.74 -23.58 -44.60
CA GLU A 474 32.39 -22.36 -45.32
C GLU A 474 31.22 -22.55 -46.28
N SER A 475 31.14 -23.72 -46.95
CA SER A 475 30.02 -24.06 -47.83
C SER A 475 28.69 -24.13 -47.08
N GLU A 476 28.66 -24.78 -45.91
CA GLU A 476 27.46 -24.89 -45.08
C GLU A 476 26.96 -23.51 -44.64
N ILE A 477 27.89 -22.62 -44.27
CA ILE A 477 27.56 -21.26 -43.83
C ILE A 477 27.03 -20.43 -44.99
N ASN A 478 27.68 -20.49 -46.15
CA ASN A 478 27.25 -19.73 -47.32
C ASN A 478 25.87 -20.16 -47.79
N GLU A 479 25.54 -21.46 -47.79
CA GLU A 479 24.19 -21.94 -48.09
C GLU A 479 23.13 -21.40 -47.13
N MET A 480 23.43 -21.32 -45.82
CA MET A 480 22.52 -20.75 -44.83
C MET A 480 22.34 -19.24 -45.04
N VAL A 481 23.45 -18.53 -45.26
CA VAL A 481 23.47 -17.08 -45.49
C VAL A 481 22.72 -16.72 -46.77
N GLU A 482 22.91 -17.46 -47.87
CA GLU A 482 22.18 -17.25 -49.12
C GLU A 482 20.67 -17.42 -48.94
N LYS A 483 20.24 -18.45 -48.21
CA LYS A 483 18.82 -18.65 -47.87
C LYS A 483 18.26 -17.47 -47.07
N ILE A 484 19.01 -16.98 -46.09
CA ILE A 484 18.62 -15.79 -45.31
C ILE A 484 18.48 -14.58 -46.23
N ILE A 485 19.48 -14.33 -47.09
CA ILE A 485 19.46 -13.19 -48.01
C ILE A 485 18.24 -13.23 -48.92
N ILE A 486 17.96 -14.37 -49.56
CA ILE A 486 16.82 -14.52 -50.48
C ILE A 486 15.51 -14.21 -49.76
N ASN A 487 15.28 -14.80 -48.59
CA ASN A 487 14.02 -14.61 -47.87
C ASN A 487 13.86 -13.20 -47.29
N VAL A 488 14.94 -12.57 -46.81
CA VAL A 488 14.88 -11.18 -46.34
C VAL A 488 14.59 -10.22 -47.51
N LYS A 489 15.21 -10.47 -48.67
CA LYS A 489 14.92 -9.71 -49.90
C LYS A 489 13.46 -9.85 -50.32
N ASP A 490 12.93 -11.07 -50.33
CA ASP A 490 11.55 -11.34 -50.78
C ASP A 490 10.51 -10.81 -49.79
N SER A 491 10.67 -11.08 -48.49
CA SER A 491 9.71 -10.71 -47.44
C SER A 491 9.65 -9.20 -47.17
N LEU A 492 10.80 -8.51 -47.23
CA LEU A 492 10.91 -7.09 -46.87
C LEU A 492 11.20 -6.16 -48.05
N LYS A 493 11.26 -6.70 -49.28
CA LYS A 493 11.74 -5.98 -50.47
C LYS A 493 13.11 -5.33 -50.24
N ALA A 494 13.94 -6.01 -49.47
CA ALA A 494 15.25 -5.51 -49.08
C ALA A 494 16.26 -5.62 -50.24
N GLU A 495 17.27 -4.77 -50.24
CA GLU A 495 18.43 -4.89 -51.12
C GLU A 495 19.68 -5.16 -50.26
N LEU A 496 20.53 -6.10 -50.69
CA LEU A 496 21.79 -6.35 -49.98
C LEU A 496 22.79 -5.27 -50.37
N ARG A 497 23.37 -4.60 -49.37
CA ARG A 497 24.44 -3.63 -49.55
C ARG A 497 25.78 -4.34 -49.30
N SER A 498 26.60 -4.39 -50.35
CA SER A 498 27.98 -4.88 -50.32
C SER A 498 28.93 -3.89 -49.68
#